data_AF-A0A2X2JLH1-F1
#
_entry.id   AF-A0A2X2JLH1-F1
#
_cell.length_a   1.000
_cell.length_b   1.000
_cell.length_c   1.000
_cell.angle_alpha   90.00
_cell.angle_beta   90.00
_cell.angle_gamma   90.00
#
_symmetry.space_group_name_H-M   'P 1'
#
loop_
_entity.id
_entity.type
_entity.pdbx_description
1 polymer ?
#
loop_
_entity_poly.entity_id
_entity_poly.type
_entity_poly.pdbx_seq_one_letter_code
_entity_poly.pdbx_strand_id
1 'polypeptide(L)'
;MKPNWEQIFVTLLQKPVKTDDEFSEMQNARVEFEKELNLETQALLQEIELKGVKASNIWDLVNTRSPYPEVIDILTAHLTKDYHNKNKEGIIRALGVREAGVGVAQLLLRAYCDTNDKGVKDAILLSIYNILKSKTAKKLSTEQGNEEPFMSLLRVFIENRKISVDDFVKIFHKDIEPLLKE
;
A
#
# COMPACT_ATOMS: atom_id res chain seq x y z
N MET A 1 -25.51 18.42 7.08
CA MET A 1 -24.84 17.23 6.48
C MET A 1 -23.50 17.72 5.95
N LYS A 2 -22.37 17.10 6.31
CA LYS A 2 -21.08 17.50 5.73
C LYS A 2 -21.06 17.10 4.25
N PRO A 3 -20.45 17.90 3.34
CA PRO A 3 -20.25 17.49 1.96
C PRO A 3 -19.42 16.21 1.91
N ASN A 4 -19.73 15.29 0.99
CA ASN A 4 -18.82 14.20 0.65
C ASN A 4 -17.83 14.74 -0.39
N TRP A 5 -16.67 15.22 0.07
CA TRP A 5 -15.69 15.87 -0.80
C TRP A 5 -15.04 14.91 -1.79
N GLU A 6 -14.91 13.63 -1.44
CA GLU A 6 -14.49 12.59 -2.39
C GLU A 6 -15.44 12.54 -3.59
N GLN A 7 -16.74 12.37 -3.36
CA GLN A 7 -17.74 12.25 -4.42
C GLN A 7 -17.76 13.51 -5.29
N ILE A 8 -17.68 14.69 -4.68
CA ILE A 8 -17.62 15.98 -5.41
C ILE A 8 -16.38 16.01 -6.29
N PHE A 9 -15.20 15.73 -5.74
CA PHE A 9 -13.94 15.76 -6.47
C PHE A 9 -13.92 14.75 -7.62
N VAL A 10 -14.35 13.50 -7.37
CA VAL A 10 -14.44 12.45 -8.40
C VAL A 10 -15.39 12.86 -9.53
N THR A 11 -16.55 13.44 -9.20
CA THR A 11 -17.49 13.93 -10.22
C THR A 11 -16.90 15.08 -11.04
N LEU A 12 -16.13 15.98 -10.43
CA LEU A 12 -15.47 17.08 -11.15
C LEU A 12 -14.35 16.58 -12.08
N LEU A 13 -13.60 15.55 -11.68
CA LEU A 13 -12.55 14.94 -12.53
C LEU A 13 -13.09 14.34 -13.84
N GLN A 14 -14.35 13.92 -13.86
CA GLN A 14 -14.98 13.35 -15.06
C GLN A 14 -15.45 14.41 -16.06
N LYS A 15 -15.45 15.68 -15.66
CA LYS A 15 -15.89 16.79 -16.51
C LYS A 15 -14.67 17.48 -17.15
N PRO A 16 -14.72 17.80 -18.45
CA PRO A 16 -13.68 18.60 -19.07
C PRO A 16 -13.74 20.02 -18.50
N VAL A 17 -12.64 20.47 -17.88
CA VAL A 17 -12.48 21.83 -17.36
C VAL A 17 -12.30 22.79 -18.53
N LYS A 18 -13.18 23.79 -18.67
CA LYS A 18 -13.18 24.75 -19.78
C LYS A 18 -12.99 26.19 -19.33
N THR A 19 -13.17 26.47 -18.05
CA THR A 19 -13.10 27.81 -17.46
C THR A 19 -12.22 27.83 -16.20
N ASP A 20 -11.71 29.01 -15.86
CA ASP A 20 -10.92 29.20 -14.63
C ASP A 20 -11.76 28.96 -13.36
N ASP A 21 -13.07 29.24 -13.42
CA ASP A 21 -14.00 28.99 -12.33
C ASP A 21 -14.18 27.49 -12.08
N GLU A 22 -14.37 26.69 -13.14
CA GLU A 22 -14.44 25.22 -13.04
C GLU A 22 -13.12 24.62 -12.54
N PHE A 23 -11.98 25.18 -12.96
CA PHE A 23 -10.68 24.77 -12.46
C PHE A 23 -10.55 25.04 -10.96
N SER A 24 -10.96 26.24 -10.52
CA SER A 24 -10.92 26.66 -9.12
C SER A 24 -11.85 25.80 -8.24
N GLU A 25 -13.03 25.46 -8.74
CA GLU A 25 -13.95 24.53 -8.07
C GLU A 25 -13.31 23.14 -7.89
N MET A 26 -12.70 22.60 -8.94
CA MET A 26 -11.99 21.32 -8.87
C MET A 26 -10.82 21.35 -7.89
N GLN A 27 -10.02 22.43 -7.86
CA GLN A 27 -8.94 22.57 -6.89
C GLN A 27 -9.46 22.66 -5.46
N ASN A 28 -10.54 23.40 -5.23
CA ASN A 28 -11.16 23.49 -3.90
C ASN A 28 -11.66 22.12 -3.42
N ALA A 29 -12.36 21.38 -4.28
CA ALA A 29 -12.81 20.03 -3.96
C ALA A 29 -11.64 19.08 -3.65
N ARG A 30 -10.53 19.20 -4.40
CA ARG A 30 -9.30 18.44 -4.14
C ARG A 30 -8.73 18.75 -2.76
N VAL A 31 -8.59 20.04 -2.42
CA VAL A 31 -8.00 20.50 -1.16
C VAL A 31 -8.86 20.05 0.03
N GLU A 32 -10.18 20.15 -0.08
CA GLU A 32 -11.07 19.71 0.99
C GLU A 32 -11.04 18.18 1.18
N PHE A 33 -11.01 17.42 0.08
CA PHE A 33 -10.84 15.97 0.18
C PHE A 33 -9.47 15.58 0.77
N GLU A 34 -8.39 16.27 0.39
CA GLU A 34 -7.06 16.08 0.98
C GLU A 34 -7.06 16.37 2.50
N LYS A 35 -7.80 17.39 2.97
CA LYS A 35 -7.95 17.65 4.41
C LYS A 35 -8.62 16.49 5.14
N GLU A 36 -9.69 15.92 4.57
CA GLU A 36 -10.38 14.77 5.17
C GLU A 36 -9.43 13.57 5.31
N LEU A 37 -8.66 13.26 4.26
CA LEU A 37 -7.66 12.20 4.29
C LEU A 37 -6.53 12.45 5.30
N ASN A 38 -6.07 13.69 5.43
CA ASN A 38 -5.03 14.05 6.39
C ASN A 38 -5.52 13.98 7.83
N LEU A 39 -6.78 14.35 8.09
CA LEU A 39 -7.39 14.22 9.41
C LEU A 39 -7.48 12.75 9.85
N GLU A 40 -7.84 11.86 8.93
CA GLU A 40 -7.93 10.41 9.20
C GLU A 40 -6.57 9.81 9.61
N THR A 41 -5.47 10.28 9.02
CA THR A 41 -4.12 9.76 9.27
C THR A 41 -3.35 10.49 10.38
N GLN A 42 -3.94 11.51 11.00
CA GLN A 42 -3.24 12.36 11.97
C GLN A 42 -2.65 11.57 13.16
N ALA A 43 -3.42 10.61 13.71
CA ALA A 43 -2.94 9.79 14.82
C ALA A 43 -1.73 8.92 14.42
N LEU A 44 -1.78 8.32 13.22
CA LEU A 44 -0.65 7.54 12.68
C LEU A 44 0.61 8.41 12.53
N LEU A 45 0.46 9.62 11.99
CA LEU A 45 1.59 10.54 11.80
C LEU A 45 2.22 10.96 13.13
N GLN A 46 1.41 11.14 14.18
CA GLN A 46 1.92 11.41 15.53
C GLN A 46 2.71 10.21 16.08
N GLU A 47 2.21 8.98 15.93
CA GLU A 47 2.93 7.77 16.34
C GLU A 47 4.28 7.63 15.60
N ILE A 48 4.31 7.94 14.31
CA ILE A 48 5.52 7.97 13.47
C ILE A 48 6.50 9.05 13.96
N GLU A 49 6.02 10.25 14.26
CA GLU A 49 6.86 11.35 14.75
C GLU A 49 7.50 11.03 16.10
N LEU A 50 6.78 10.32 16.99
CA LEU A 50 7.33 9.84 18.27
C LEU A 50 8.49 8.85 18.11
N LYS A 51 8.64 8.22 16.94
CA LYS A 51 9.80 7.39 16.59
C LYS A 51 10.95 8.18 15.96
N GLY A 52 10.79 9.49 15.77
CA GLY A 52 11.81 10.38 15.21
C GLY A 52 11.71 10.56 13.70
N VAL A 53 10.68 10.00 13.03
CA VAL A 53 10.46 10.17 11.60
C VAL A 53 9.49 11.32 11.36
N LYS A 54 9.92 12.32 10.59
CA LYS A 54 9.07 13.46 10.23
C LYS A 54 8.40 13.22 8.88
N ALA A 55 7.07 13.21 8.87
CA ALA A 55 6.25 13.13 7.66
C ALA A 55 5.02 14.03 7.82
N SER A 56 4.71 14.82 6.80
CA SER A 56 3.53 15.69 6.80
C SER A 56 2.27 14.93 6.40
N ASN A 57 2.43 13.85 5.64
CA ASN A 57 1.40 12.89 5.26
C ASN A 57 2.07 11.53 4.96
N ILE A 58 1.27 10.47 4.80
CA ILE A 58 1.81 9.12 4.55
C ILE A 58 2.57 9.01 3.22
N TRP A 59 2.20 9.77 2.20
CA TRP A 59 2.88 9.77 0.91
C TRP A 59 4.31 10.31 0.97
N ASP A 60 4.66 11.10 1.98
CA ASP A 60 6.04 11.50 2.21
C ASP A 60 6.94 10.29 2.49
N LEU A 61 6.43 9.27 3.21
CA LEU A 61 7.14 8.00 3.44
C LEU A 61 7.24 7.14 2.18
N VAL A 62 6.22 7.18 1.32
CA VAL A 62 6.23 6.48 0.03
C VAL A 62 7.28 7.08 -0.92
N ASN A 63 7.45 8.40 -0.88
CA ASN A 63 8.30 9.13 -1.81
C ASN A 63 9.73 9.37 -1.30
N THR A 64 9.99 9.14 -0.01
CA THR A 64 11.34 9.31 0.55
C THR A 64 12.27 8.16 0.13
N ARG A 65 13.56 8.50 0.01
CA ARG A 65 14.63 7.51 -0.18
C ARG A 65 15.29 7.09 1.13
N SER A 66 15.07 7.85 2.20
CA SER A 66 15.64 7.56 3.51
C SER A 66 14.94 6.32 4.08
N PRO A 67 15.68 5.34 4.61
CA PRO A 67 15.07 4.22 5.31
C PRO A 67 14.40 4.70 6.61
N TYR A 68 13.32 4.01 7.00
CA TYR A 68 12.56 4.29 8.23
C TYR A 68 12.17 2.99 8.96
N PRO A 69 13.14 2.09 9.28
CA PRO A 69 12.83 0.82 9.93
C PRO A 69 12.09 0.95 11.27
N GLU A 70 12.29 2.05 11.98
CA GLU A 70 11.72 2.35 13.30
C GLU A 70 10.19 2.52 13.31
N VAL A 71 9.55 2.70 12.15
CA VAL A 71 8.09 2.87 12.03
C VAL A 71 7.38 1.72 11.34
N ILE A 72 8.10 0.68 10.92
CA ILE A 72 7.50 -0.48 10.24
C ILE A 72 6.46 -1.16 11.12
N ASP A 73 6.75 -1.36 12.40
CA ASP A 73 5.81 -2.00 13.32
C ASP A 73 4.53 -1.16 13.52
N ILE A 74 4.66 0.18 13.53
CA ILE A 74 3.54 1.11 13.62
C ILE A 74 2.68 1.01 12.36
N LEU A 75 3.30 1.14 11.17
CA LEU A 75 2.60 1.02 9.89
C LEU A 75 1.91 -0.35 9.77
N THR A 76 2.56 -1.42 10.22
CA THR A 76 2.01 -2.79 10.22
C THR A 76 0.79 -2.90 11.12
N ALA A 77 0.84 -2.33 12.33
CA ALA A 77 -0.30 -2.31 13.26
C ALA A 77 -1.50 -1.52 12.71
N HIS A 78 -1.28 -0.62 11.76
CA HIS A 78 -2.32 0.17 11.12
C HIS A 78 -2.97 -0.50 9.90
N LEU A 79 -2.46 -1.64 9.42
CA LEU A 79 -3.06 -2.37 8.29
C LEU A 79 -4.50 -2.82 8.54
N THR A 80 -4.85 -3.10 9.80
CA THR A 80 -6.18 -3.60 10.21
C THR A 80 -7.17 -2.48 10.54
N LYS A 81 -6.72 -1.22 10.56
CA LYS A 81 -7.60 -0.07 10.83
C LYS A 81 -8.42 0.26 9.58
N ASP A 82 -9.62 0.78 9.81
CA ASP A 82 -10.55 1.19 8.74
C ASP A 82 -10.15 2.58 8.24
N TYR A 83 -9.33 2.58 7.19
CA TYR A 83 -8.89 3.79 6.49
C TYR A 83 -9.59 3.89 5.14
N HIS A 84 -9.84 5.12 4.69
CA HIS A 84 -10.16 5.40 3.30
C HIS A 84 -9.14 4.72 2.37
N ASN A 85 -9.61 4.13 1.25
CA ASN A 85 -8.77 3.32 0.35
C ASN A 85 -7.47 4.02 -0.08
N LYS A 86 -7.53 5.34 -0.36
CA LYS A 86 -6.35 6.16 -0.68
C LYS A 86 -5.30 6.23 0.44
N ASN A 87 -5.73 6.30 1.69
CA ASN A 87 -4.82 6.27 2.85
C ASN A 87 -4.30 4.84 3.10
N LYS A 88 -5.17 3.83 2.96
CA LYS A 88 -4.79 2.42 3.03
C LYS A 88 -3.72 2.08 1.98
N GLU A 89 -3.89 2.56 0.75
CA GLU A 89 -2.89 2.45 -0.33
C GLU A 89 -1.54 3.05 0.09
N GLY A 90 -1.56 4.28 0.61
CA GLY A 90 -0.36 4.96 1.10
C GLY A 90 0.38 4.17 2.18
N ILE A 91 -0.35 3.65 3.19
CA ILE A 91 0.21 2.85 4.29
C ILE A 91 0.85 1.58 3.75
N ILE A 92 0.14 0.85 2.89
CA ILE A 92 0.63 -0.39 2.28
C ILE A 92 1.90 -0.13 1.47
N ARG A 93 1.93 0.94 0.67
CA ARG A 93 3.11 1.29 -0.14
C ARG A 93 4.29 1.73 0.71
N ALA A 94 4.06 2.39 1.85
CA ALA A 94 5.11 2.71 2.81
C ALA A 94 5.69 1.44 3.47
N LEU A 95 4.90 0.37 3.59
CA LEU A 95 5.40 -0.96 4.01
C LEU A 95 6.15 -1.71 2.91
N GLY A 96 6.06 -1.28 1.65
CA GLY A 96 6.73 -1.87 0.49
C GLY A 96 8.24 -1.64 0.43
N VAL A 97 8.92 -1.60 1.58
CA VAL A 97 10.37 -1.41 1.70
C VAL A 97 11.03 -2.71 2.16
N ARG A 98 12.31 -2.91 1.78
CA ARG A 98 13.04 -4.17 2.08
C ARG A 98 13.16 -4.46 3.57
N GLU A 99 13.19 -3.41 4.39
CA GLU A 99 13.29 -3.47 5.85
C GLU A 99 12.05 -4.10 6.49
N ALA A 100 10.89 -4.10 5.82
CA ALA A 100 9.64 -4.64 6.35
C ALA A 100 9.63 -6.17 6.47
N GLY A 101 10.38 -6.84 5.59
CA GLY A 101 10.61 -8.28 5.68
C GLY A 101 9.34 -9.13 5.51
N VAL A 102 9.48 -10.42 5.79
CA VAL A 102 8.50 -11.46 5.43
C VAL A 102 7.21 -11.38 6.20
N GLY A 103 7.29 -11.14 7.50
CA GLY A 103 6.10 -11.09 8.34
C GLY A 103 5.12 -10.06 7.79
N VAL A 104 5.63 -8.90 7.34
CA VAL A 104 4.82 -7.89 6.66
C VAL A 104 4.30 -8.39 5.31
N ALA A 105 5.14 -9.03 4.47
CA ALA A 105 4.67 -9.58 3.19
C ALA A 105 3.54 -10.62 3.37
N GLN A 106 3.58 -11.46 4.42
CA GLN A 106 2.51 -12.39 4.76
C GLN A 106 1.23 -11.66 5.17
N LEU A 107 1.35 -10.62 6.01
CA LEU A 107 0.20 -9.81 6.42
C LEU A 107 -0.41 -9.07 5.22
N LEU A 108 0.40 -8.57 4.31
CA LEU A 108 -0.06 -7.95 3.06
C LEU A 108 -0.78 -8.97 2.17
N LEU A 109 -0.30 -10.22 2.08
CA LEU A 109 -0.98 -11.27 1.34
C LEU A 109 -2.36 -11.59 1.93
N ARG A 110 -2.50 -11.58 3.26
CA ARG A 110 -3.82 -11.72 3.91
C ARG A 110 -4.72 -10.52 3.60
N ALA A 111 -4.18 -9.31 3.69
CA ALA A 111 -4.91 -8.09 3.36
C ALA A 111 -5.38 -8.03 1.90
N TYR A 112 -4.73 -8.76 0.98
CA TYR A 112 -5.16 -8.89 -0.41
C TYR A 112 -6.53 -9.55 -0.52
N CYS A 113 -6.81 -10.53 0.35
CA CYS A 113 -8.07 -11.26 0.39
C CYS A 113 -9.20 -10.42 1.02
N ASP A 114 -8.85 -9.51 1.93
CA ASP A 114 -9.81 -8.72 2.71
C ASP A 114 -10.32 -7.46 1.98
N THR A 115 -9.85 -7.20 0.76
CA THR A 115 -10.22 -6.00 -0.01
C THR A 115 -10.70 -6.35 -1.41
N ASN A 116 -11.66 -5.57 -1.91
CA ASN A 116 -12.08 -5.57 -3.32
C ASN A 116 -11.64 -4.31 -4.07
N ASP A 117 -11.00 -3.36 -3.38
CA ASP A 117 -10.50 -2.15 -4.02
C ASP A 117 -9.26 -2.46 -4.87
N LYS A 118 -9.33 -2.11 -6.16
CA LYS A 118 -8.26 -2.38 -7.12
C LYS A 118 -6.97 -1.64 -6.75
N GLY A 119 -7.05 -0.39 -6.34
CA GLY A 119 -5.88 0.41 -5.99
C GLY A 119 -5.13 -0.15 -4.78
N VAL A 120 -5.89 -0.59 -3.76
CA VAL A 120 -5.34 -1.29 -2.60
C VAL A 120 -4.70 -2.62 -3.00
N LYS A 121 -5.34 -3.43 -3.87
CA LYS A 121 -4.74 -4.68 -4.37
C LYS A 121 -3.43 -4.43 -5.13
N ASP A 122 -3.42 -3.44 -6.04
CA ASP A 122 -2.22 -3.09 -6.80
C ASP A 122 -1.07 -2.65 -5.87
N ALA A 123 -1.39 -1.85 -4.84
CA ALA A 123 -0.42 -1.45 -3.81
C ALA A 123 0.13 -2.63 -3.02
N ILE A 124 -0.71 -3.60 -2.66
CA ILE A 124 -0.29 -4.82 -1.97
C ILE A 124 0.71 -5.60 -2.83
N LEU A 125 0.38 -5.86 -4.09
CA LEU A 125 1.24 -6.63 -4.99
C LEU A 125 2.59 -5.93 -5.20
N LEU A 126 2.57 -4.61 -5.42
CA LEU A 126 3.79 -3.82 -5.57
C LEU A 126 4.66 -3.88 -4.29
N SER A 127 4.04 -3.81 -3.12
CA SER A 127 4.74 -3.82 -1.84
C SER A 127 5.35 -5.18 -1.55
N ILE A 128 4.59 -6.26 -1.75
CA ILE A 128 5.09 -7.64 -1.69
C ILE A 128 6.28 -7.82 -2.64
N TYR A 129 6.16 -7.36 -3.88
CA TYR A 129 7.24 -7.42 -4.86
C TYR A 129 8.51 -6.73 -4.36
N ASN A 130 8.40 -5.50 -3.86
CA ASN A 130 9.56 -4.75 -3.38
C ASN A 130 10.22 -5.41 -2.16
N ILE A 131 9.42 -5.93 -1.22
CA ILE A 131 9.91 -6.66 -0.06
C ILE A 131 10.68 -7.92 -0.50
N LEU A 132 10.06 -8.76 -1.34
CA LEU A 132 10.57 -10.10 -1.67
C LEU A 132 11.63 -10.13 -2.79
N LYS A 133 11.69 -9.11 -3.65
CA LYS A 133 12.74 -8.99 -4.68
C LYS A 133 14.12 -8.81 -4.06
N SER A 134 14.20 -8.22 -2.87
CA SER A 134 15.45 -8.18 -2.11
C SER A 134 15.91 -9.62 -1.82
N LYS A 135 17.22 -9.89 -1.75
CA LYS A 135 17.83 -11.26 -1.67
C LYS A 135 17.35 -12.15 -0.51
N THR A 136 16.39 -11.66 0.26
CA THR A 136 15.70 -12.28 1.37
C THR A 136 15.00 -13.57 0.94
N ALA A 137 14.28 -13.64 -0.20
CA ALA A 137 13.39 -14.78 -0.52
C ALA A 137 14.04 -16.19 -0.34
N LYS A 138 15.29 -16.36 -0.78
CA LYS A 138 16.02 -17.63 -0.67
C LYS A 138 16.48 -17.96 0.76
N LYS A 139 16.76 -16.95 1.59
CA LYS A 139 17.08 -17.13 3.02
C LYS A 139 15.84 -17.58 3.82
N LEU A 140 14.66 -17.18 3.35
CA LEU A 140 13.40 -17.30 4.07
C LEU A 140 12.61 -18.56 3.71
N SER A 141 12.81 -19.14 2.52
CA SER A 141 12.22 -20.43 2.16
C SER A 141 12.66 -21.60 3.06
N THR A 142 13.67 -21.37 3.91
CA THR A 142 14.18 -22.34 4.88
C THR A 142 13.70 -22.07 6.31
N GLU A 143 12.95 -20.99 6.55
CA GLU A 143 12.40 -20.67 7.87
C GLU A 143 11.10 -21.45 8.11
N GLN A 144 10.97 -22.05 9.31
CA GLN A 144 9.78 -22.81 9.72
C GLN A 144 8.56 -21.88 9.87
N GLY A 145 7.38 -22.35 9.44
CA GLY A 145 6.10 -21.65 9.65
C GLY A 145 5.51 -20.94 8.42
N ASN A 146 6.15 -21.03 7.25
CA ASN A 146 5.54 -20.58 6.00
C ASN A 146 4.61 -21.67 5.45
N GLU A 147 3.33 -21.32 5.26
CA GLU A 147 2.29 -22.20 4.70
C GLU A 147 1.93 -21.78 3.27
N GLU A 148 1.20 -22.63 2.55
CA GLU A 148 0.56 -22.21 1.30
C GLU A 148 -0.51 -21.14 1.61
N PRO A 149 -0.73 -20.17 0.71
CA PRO A 149 -0.09 -19.99 -0.59
C PRO A 149 1.20 -19.15 -0.56
N PHE A 150 1.65 -18.73 0.63
CA PHE A 150 2.84 -17.90 0.78
C PHE A 150 4.12 -18.62 0.32
N MET A 151 4.19 -19.95 0.50
CA MET A 151 5.29 -20.75 -0.02
C MET A 151 5.36 -20.74 -1.55
N SER A 152 4.23 -20.88 -2.25
CA SER A 152 4.15 -20.72 -3.70
C SER A 152 4.59 -19.33 -4.14
N LEU A 153 4.19 -18.28 -3.42
CA LEU A 153 4.62 -16.91 -3.66
C LEU A 153 6.15 -16.76 -3.55
N LEU A 154 6.79 -17.32 -2.52
CA LEU A 154 8.25 -17.28 -2.36
C LEU A 154 8.98 -17.97 -3.52
N ARG A 155 8.45 -19.10 -4.02
CA ARG A 155 9.04 -19.84 -5.15
C ARG A 155 9.14 -18.99 -6.40
N VAL A 156 8.15 -18.15 -6.69
CA VAL A 156 8.18 -17.21 -7.82
C VAL A 156 9.46 -16.37 -7.82
N PHE A 157 9.84 -15.81 -6.67
CA PHE A 157 11.05 -14.98 -6.56
C PHE A 157 12.35 -15.79 -6.55
N ILE A 158 12.32 -17.02 -6.03
CA ILE A 158 13.49 -17.92 -6.00
C ILE A 158 13.86 -18.40 -7.41
N GLU A 159 12.85 -18.79 -8.18
CA GLU A 159 12.99 -19.30 -9.53
C GLU A 159 13.27 -18.16 -10.54
N ASN A 160 12.74 -16.96 -10.28
CA ASN A 160 12.84 -15.83 -11.18
C ASN A 160 13.65 -14.66 -10.58
N ARG A 161 14.98 -14.81 -10.45
CA ARG A 161 15.86 -13.82 -9.81
C ARG A 161 15.82 -12.39 -10.37
N LYS A 162 15.34 -12.20 -11.60
CA LYS A 162 15.24 -10.90 -12.28
C LYS A 162 13.81 -10.58 -12.72
N ILE A 163 12.82 -11.13 -12.03
CA ILE A 163 11.41 -10.92 -12.36
C ILE A 163 11.04 -9.43 -12.35
N SER A 164 10.38 -8.97 -13.41
CA SER A 164 9.80 -7.62 -13.46
C SER A 164 8.54 -7.56 -12.59
N VAL A 165 8.08 -6.35 -12.24
CA VAL A 165 6.81 -6.21 -11.51
C VAL A 165 5.64 -6.73 -12.34
N ASP A 166 5.64 -6.47 -13.64
CA ASP A 166 4.56 -6.90 -14.55
C ASP A 166 4.49 -8.41 -14.68
N ASP A 167 5.64 -9.08 -14.80
CA ASP A 167 5.70 -10.54 -14.86
C ASP A 167 5.30 -11.17 -13.52
N PHE A 168 5.71 -10.55 -12.41
CA PHE A 168 5.27 -10.98 -11.08
C PHE A 168 3.74 -10.91 -10.94
N VAL A 169 3.13 -9.78 -11.31
CA VAL A 169 1.67 -9.60 -11.22
C VAL A 169 0.94 -10.63 -12.08
N LYS A 170 1.43 -10.91 -13.30
CA LYS A 170 0.84 -11.95 -14.17
C LYS A 170 0.91 -13.34 -13.54
N ILE A 171 2.08 -13.71 -13.01
CA ILE A 171 2.25 -15.00 -12.31
C ILE A 171 1.37 -15.05 -11.06
N PHE A 172 1.29 -13.96 -10.30
CA PHE A 172 0.46 -13.88 -9.11
C PHE A 172 -1.01 -14.21 -9.43
N HIS A 173 -1.60 -13.52 -10.41
CA HIS A 173 -3.01 -13.76 -10.77
C HIS A 173 -3.25 -15.16 -11.33
N LYS A 174 -2.28 -15.71 -12.05
CA LYS A 174 -2.42 -17.01 -12.71
C LYS A 174 -2.23 -18.17 -11.72
N ASP A 175 -1.22 -18.09 -10.87
CA ASP A 175 -0.70 -19.24 -10.13
C ASP A 175 -0.85 -19.09 -8.61
N ILE A 176 -0.95 -17.87 -8.07
CA ILE A 176 -1.03 -17.61 -6.61
C ILE A 176 -2.45 -17.25 -6.17
N GLU A 177 -3.13 -16.35 -6.86
CA GLU A 177 -4.47 -15.90 -6.51
C GLU A 177 -5.52 -17.03 -6.44
N PRO A 178 -5.48 -18.07 -7.29
CA PRO A 178 -6.38 -19.22 -7.14
C PRO A 178 -6.22 -19.94 -5.80
N LEU A 179 -4.99 -20.01 -5.28
CA LEU A 179 -4.68 -20.68 -4.01
C LEU A 179 -5.14 -19.88 -2.78
N LEU A 180 -5.47 -18.60 -2.95
CA LEU A 180 -6.02 -17.74 -1.88
C LEU A 180 -7.52 -17.96 -1.66
N LYS A 181 -8.20 -18.68 -2.56
CA LYS A 181 -9.65 -18.88 -2.56
C LYS A 181 -10.06 -20.27 -2.04
N GLU A 182 -9.09 -21.10 -1.70
CA GLU A 182 -9.26 -22.42 -1.07
C GLU A 182 -9.17 -22.31 0.45
#